data_AF-A0A9N9B051-F1
#
_entry.id   AF-A0A9N9B051-F1
#
_cell.length_a   1.000
_cell.length_b   1.000
_cell.length_c   1.000
_cell.angle_alpha   90.00
_cell.angle_beta   90.00
_cell.angle_gamma   90.00
#
_symmetry.space_group_name_H-M   'P 1'
#
loop_
_entity.id
_entity.type
_entity.pdbx_description
1 polymer ?
#
loop_
_entity_poly.entity_id
_entity_poly.type
_entity_poly.pdbx_seq_one_letter_code
_entity_poly.pdbx_strand_id
1 'polypeptide(L)'
;MTDSCETKVSSLYAIDTEYSADSIEFFPFELFSSSPPSSLSKLGYFACGTYQLKLQESEKVPTRSSSLRLGRLLLYEVKEEESGDDRVEILEAQRIEMAAILDMKWSHQRIHDVGVLAVADASGSVSLFKFNEENNRLDLATNIKLSNYNQHDNNDEDEGETLCLSLDWSNRSLSPSAPISIIVTQNDGSASILTVDAQRGGMTKTRQWKAHDFEAWIGAFNYWSPNLIYTGGDDCRLKGWDLRMESFSPLFNGSRHSAGVCSIQSNPHREHQLATGRQAYDEYILLWDTRNMSCPIAEYITDGGVWRLKWHPTRGDLLLAAFYGIDWCCYSQSVNRNNGRSEREDKSLIASCSFYDHVVHLWRNNGSLSSLSSSIV
;
A
#
# COMPACT_ATOMS: atom_id res chain seq x y z
N MET A 1 -26.27 -10.46 -15.34
CA MET A 1 -26.37 -11.50 -14.29
C MET A 1 -25.18 -12.40 -14.45
N THR A 2 -24.05 -12.00 -13.88
CA THR A 2 -22.89 -12.86 -13.69
C THR A 2 -23.00 -13.36 -12.26
N ASP A 3 -23.32 -14.65 -12.08
CA ASP A 3 -23.31 -15.28 -10.76
C ASP A 3 -21.90 -15.13 -10.19
N SER A 4 -21.74 -14.28 -9.18
CA SER A 4 -20.53 -14.21 -8.37
C SER A 4 -20.47 -15.48 -7.53
N CYS A 5 -19.58 -16.40 -7.90
CA CYS A 5 -19.34 -17.61 -7.12
C CYS A 5 -18.60 -17.25 -5.83
N GLU A 6 -19.35 -16.99 -4.76
CA GLU A 6 -18.79 -16.81 -3.41
C GLU A 6 -18.11 -18.11 -2.97
N THR A 7 -16.78 -18.07 -2.84
CA THR A 7 -16.01 -19.18 -2.28
C THR A 7 -15.56 -18.78 -0.88
N LYS A 8 -16.08 -19.44 0.15
CA LYS A 8 -15.58 -19.25 1.51
C LYS A 8 -14.23 -19.94 1.66
N VAL A 9 -13.21 -19.17 2.01
CA VAL A 9 -11.85 -19.66 2.27
C VAL A 9 -11.55 -19.46 3.75
N SER A 10 -10.96 -20.47 4.40
CA SER A 10 -10.50 -20.37 5.78
C SER A 10 -9.09 -19.76 5.84
N SER A 11 -8.86 -18.90 6.83
CA SER A 11 -7.52 -18.37 7.13
C SER A 11 -6.57 -19.51 7.49
N LEU A 12 -5.38 -19.51 6.93
CA LEU A 12 -4.32 -20.47 7.27
C LEU A 12 -3.66 -20.14 8.61
N TYR A 13 -3.51 -18.86 8.90
CA TYR A 13 -2.91 -18.35 10.12
C TYR A 13 -3.52 -16.99 10.47
N ALA A 14 -3.53 -16.65 11.75
CA ALA A 14 -4.00 -15.37 12.26
C ALA A 14 -3.10 -14.91 13.42
N ILE A 15 -2.72 -13.64 13.45
CA ILE A 15 -1.90 -13.06 14.52
C ILE A 15 -2.44 -11.71 14.95
N ASP A 16 -2.50 -11.50 16.27
CA ASP A 16 -2.85 -10.22 16.89
C ASP A 16 -1.64 -9.28 16.87
N THR A 17 -1.81 -8.08 16.32
CA THR A 17 -0.80 -7.03 16.23
C THR A 17 -0.81 -6.07 17.42
N GLU A 18 -1.70 -6.30 18.39
CA GLU A 18 -2.01 -5.52 19.61
C GLU A 18 -2.60 -4.12 19.33
N TYR A 19 -2.19 -3.48 18.23
CA TYR A 19 -2.77 -2.26 17.67
C TYR A 19 -3.50 -2.60 16.38
N SER A 20 -4.46 -1.77 15.99
CA SER A 20 -5.23 -1.94 14.74
C SER A 20 -4.29 -2.05 13.55
N ALA A 21 -4.32 -3.16 12.83
CA ALA A 21 -3.52 -3.35 11.63
C ALA A 21 -4.20 -2.66 10.44
N ASP A 22 -3.46 -1.77 9.76
CA ASP A 22 -4.04 -0.86 8.76
C ASP A 22 -3.44 -1.05 7.35
N SER A 23 -2.15 -1.35 7.27
CA SER A 23 -1.43 -1.54 6.00
C SER A 23 -0.60 -2.81 6.02
N ILE A 24 -0.49 -3.47 4.86
CA ILE A 24 0.32 -4.68 4.66
C ILE A 24 1.02 -4.60 3.31
N GLU A 25 2.31 -4.97 3.28
CA GLU A 25 3.10 -5.03 2.05
C GLU A 25 4.10 -6.20 2.09
N PHE A 26 3.99 -7.13 1.16
CA PHE A 26 4.97 -8.20 0.99
C PHE A 26 6.25 -7.67 0.36
N PHE A 27 7.39 -8.16 0.85
CA PHE A 27 8.68 -7.89 0.25
C PHE A 27 8.70 -8.47 -1.19
N PRO A 28 8.85 -7.63 -2.22
CA PRO A 28 8.54 -8.03 -3.60
C PRO A 28 9.72 -8.69 -4.33
N PHE A 29 10.88 -8.83 -3.68
CA PHE A 29 12.09 -9.32 -4.33
C PHE A 29 12.45 -10.74 -3.85
N GLU A 30 13.05 -11.52 -4.74
CA GLU A 30 13.70 -12.77 -4.35
C GLU A 30 14.83 -12.45 -3.35
N LEU A 31 14.91 -13.24 -2.29
CA LEU A 31 15.94 -13.14 -1.25
C LEU A 31 17.24 -13.76 -1.76
N PHE A 32 18.38 -13.12 -1.49
CA PHE A 32 19.69 -13.68 -1.78
C PHE A 32 19.99 -14.87 -0.84
N SER A 33 19.57 -16.08 -1.22
CA SER A 33 19.81 -17.27 -0.41
C SER A 33 21.30 -17.63 -0.37
N SER A 34 21.96 -17.41 0.77
CA SER A 34 23.32 -17.90 1.06
C SER A 34 23.34 -19.13 1.97
N SER A 35 22.19 -19.57 2.49
CA SER A 35 22.10 -20.69 3.45
C SER A 35 21.65 -21.99 2.78
N PRO A 36 22.26 -23.15 3.10
CA PRO A 36 21.71 -24.45 2.72
C PRO A 36 20.36 -24.68 3.44
N PRO A 37 19.45 -25.49 2.87
CA PRO A 37 18.11 -25.70 3.40
C PRO A 37 18.19 -26.48 4.72
N SER A 38 18.14 -25.79 5.85
CA SER A 38 17.91 -26.39 7.15
C SER A 38 16.51 -26.04 7.66
N SER A 39 15.63 -27.03 7.58
CA SER A 39 14.44 -27.28 8.40
C SER A 39 13.22 -26.33 8.42
N LEU A 40 13.07 -25.38 7.51
CA LEU A 40 11.76 -24.77 7.14
C LEU A 40 11.98 -24.01 5.81
N SER A 41 11.13 -24.20 4.80
CA SER A 41 11.17 -23.39 3.58
C SER A 41 10.66 -21.99 3.91
N LYS A 42 11.58 -21.04 4.03
CA LYS A 42 11.27 -19.62 4.14
C LYS A 42 10.52 -19.17 2.88
N LEU A 43 9.30 -18.68 3.03
CA LEU A 43 8.45 -18.24 1.92
C LEU A 43 8.64 -16.75 1.60
N GLY A 44 8.93 -15.92 2.61
CA GLY A 44 9.19 -14.49 2.40
C GLY A 44 9.02 -13.64 3.65
N TYR A 45 8.96 -12.32 3.44
CA TYR A 45 8.68 -11.34 4.49
C TYR A 45 7.52 -10.44 4.08
N PHE A 46 6.77 -9.95 5.07
CA PHE A 46 5.88 -8.81 4.88
C PHE A 46 6.02 -7.80 6.02
N ALA A 47 5.77 -6.54 5.69
CA ALA A 47 5.60 -5.48 6.66
C ALA A 47 4.12 -5.32 6.99
N CYS A 48 3.82 -5.02 8.25
CA CYS A 48 2.49 -4.61 8.72
C CYS A 48 2.62 -3.27 9.46
N GLY A 49 1.84 -2.28 9.03
CA GLY A 49 1.75 -0.98 9.67
C GLY A 49 0.51 -0.89 10.54
N THR A 50 0.66 -0.39 11.76
CA THR A 50 -0.45 -0.31 12.72
C THR A 50 -0.83 1.12 13.10
N TYR A 51 -2.04 1.24 13.62
CA TYR A 51 -2.68 2.46 14.08
C TYR A 51 -3.34 2.25 15.45
N GLN A 52 -3.04 3.14 16.39
CA GLN A 52 -3.71 3.19 17.68
C GLN A 52 -3.94 4.64 18.10
N LEU A 53 -5.19 4.96 18.44
CA LEU A 53 -5.52 6.23 19.07
C LEU A 53 -5.35 6.11 20.58
N LYS A 54 -4.52 7.00 21.17
CA LYS A 54 -4.37 7.12 22.62
C LYS A 54 -4.87 8.49 23.06
N LEU A 55 -5.92 8.49 23.88
CA LEU A 55 -6.41 9.71 24.50
C LEU A 55 -5.41 10.16 25.56
N GLN A 56 -4.96 11.42 25.51
CA GLN A 56 -4.23 12.01 26.62
C GLN A 56 -5.25 12.33 27.73
N GLU A 57 -5.11 11.69 28.89
CA GLU A 57 -5.79 12.12 30.11
C GLU A 57 -5.11 13.40 30.62
N SER A 58 -5.69 14.57 30.33
CA SER A 58 -5.21 15.83 30.91
C SER A 58 -5.69 15.93 32.36
N GLU A 59 -4.79 15.88 33.35
CA GLU A 59 -5.16 16.11 34.76
C GLU A 59 -5.58 17.57 35.05
N LYS A 60 -5.49 18.51 34.10
CA LYS A 60 -5.90 19.91 34.31
C LYS A 60 -6.54 20.53 33.06
N VAL A 61 -7.83 20.87 33.21
CA VAL A 61 -8.69 21.75 32.36
C VAL A 61 -9.06 21.19 30.97
N PRO A 62 -10.35 21.21 30.57
CA PRO A 62 -10.81 20.67 29.29
C PRO A 62 -10.52 21.66 28.16
N THR A 63 -9.31 21.64 27.63
CA THR A 63 -8.99 22.31 26.35
C THR A 63 -8.42 21.27 25.39
N ARG A 64 -9.22 20.92 24.37
CA ARG A 64 -8.96 19.97 23.26
C ARG A 64 -8.18 18.71 23.69
N SER A 65 -8.87 17.57 23.80
CA SER A 65 -8.19 16.27 23.92
C SER A 65 -7.24 16.08 22.72
N SER A 66 -5.94 16.28 22.91
CA SER A 66 -4.93 15.95 21.90
C SER A 66 -4.78 14.43 21.89
N SER A 67 -5.46 13.77 20.97
CA SER A 67 -5.29 12.33 20.77
C SER A 67 -3.93 12.07 20.11
N LEU A 68 -3.11 11.23 20.74
CA LEU A 68 -1.86 10.74 20.13
C LEU A 68 -2.18 9.58 19.20
N ARG A 69 -1.62 9.60 17.99
CA ARG A 69 -1.71 8.49 17.02
C ARG A 69 -0.42 7.68 17.06
N LEU A 70 -0.46 6.55 17.76
CA LEU A 70 0.67 5.64 17.91
C LEU A 70 0.63 4.57 16.83
N GLY A 71 1.79 4.10 16.38
CA GLY A 71 1.92 3.08 15.36
C GLY A 71 3.13 2.20 15.56
N ARG A 72 3.12 1.08 14.86
CA ARG A 72 4.24 0.14 14.80
C ARG A 72 4.47 -0.27 13.36
N LEU A 73 5.73 -0.32 12.97
CA LEU A 73 6.17 -1.03 11.78
C LEU A 73 6.64 -2.42 12.23
N LEU A 74 5.82 -3.43 11.91
CA LEU A 74 6.07 -4.83 12.23
C LEU A 74 6.59 -5.53 10.98
N LEU A 75 7.69 -6.27 11.11
CA LEU A 75 8.21 -7.12 10.05
C LEU A 75 8.00 -8.58 10.44
N TYR A 76 7.37 -9.34 9.56
CA TYR A 76 7.06 -10.74 9.78
C TYR A 76 7.75 -11.63 8.75
N GLU A 77 8.31 -12.74 9.21
CA GLU A 77 8.80 -13.84 8.38
C GLU A 77 7.69 -14.88 8.19
N VAL A 78 7.47 -15.33 6.95
CA VAL A 78 6.53 -16.41 6.63
C VAL A 78 7.30 -17.67 6.33
N LYS A 79 6.94 -18.76 7.01
CA LYS A 79 7.52 -20.10 6.83
C LYS A 79 6.46 -21.12 6.48
N GLU A 80 6.84 -22.15 5.74
CA GLU A 80 6.00 -23.31 5.45
C GLU A 80 6.31 -24.44 6.45
N GLU A 81 5.31 -24.94 7.17
CA GLU A 81 5.52 -26.05 8.11
C GLU A 81 5.98 -27.33 7.39
N GLU A 82 6.91 -28.06 7.99
CA GLU A 82 7.43 -29.33 7.46
C GLU A 82 6.39 -30.47 7.43
N SER A 83 5.24 -30.29 8.07
CA SER A 83 4.24 -31.33 8.36
C SER A 83 3.46 -31.83 7.13
N GLY A 84 3.69 -31.27 5.94
CA GLY A 84 3.08 -31.72 4.67
C GLY A 84 1.61 -31.32 4.48
N ASP A 85 1.05 -30.57 5.44
CA ASP A 85 -0.36 -30.15 5.49
C ASP A 85 -0.57 -28.74 4.91
N ASP A 86 0.39 -28.23 4.14
CA ASP A 86 0.32 -26.91 3.47
C ASP A 86 0.17 -25.71 4.45
N ARG A 87 0.48 -25.93 5.74
CA ARG A 87 0.38 -24.92 6.80
C ARG A 87 1.52 -23.91 6.73
N VAL A 88 1.22 -22.69 7.18
CA VAL A 88 2.17 -21.59 7.24
C VAL A 88 2.26 -21.07 8.67
N GLU A 89 3.46 -20.65 9.06
CA GLU A 89 3.75 -19.99 10.32
C GLU A 89 4.23 -18.55 10.05
N ILE A 90 3.88 -17.62 10.94
CA ILE A 90 4.35 -16.24 10.91
C ILE A 90 5.15 -15.95 12.17
N LEU A 91 6.36 -15.42 12.01
CA LEU A 91 7.24 -15.03 13.11
C LEU A 91 7.55 -13.53 13.05
N GLU A 92 7.37 -12.81 14.16
CA GLU A 92 7.76 -11.39 14.26
C GLU A 92 9.29 -11.29 14.26
N ALA A 93 9.85 -10.77 13.16
CA ALA A 93 11.29 -10.56 12.99
C ALA A 93 11.75 -9.22 13.57
N GLN A 94 10.87 -8.21 13.55
CA GLN A 94 11.16 -6.87 14.04
C GLN A 94 9.90 -6.10 14.40
N ARG A 95 10.05 -5.22 15.41
CA ARG A 95 9.09 -4.19 15.80
C ARG A 95 9.78 -2.85 15.93
N ILE A 96 9.23 -1.82 15.29
CA ILE A 96 9.69 -0.43 15.38
C ILE A 96 8.51 0.43 15.81
N GLU A 97 8.59 1.05 16.97
CA GLU A 97 7.58 2.00 17.46
C GLU A 97 7.72 3.34 16.74
N MET A 98 6.61 3.90 16.26
CA MET A 98 6.57 5.19 15.56
C MET A 98 5.18 5.84 15.65
N ALA A 99 4.94 6.92 14.91
CA ALA A 99 3.59 7.46 14.73
C ALA A 99 2.71 6.46 13.95
N ALA A 100 1.39 6.56 14.09
CA ALA A 100 0.47 5.67 13.38
C ALA A 100 0.75 5.66 11.86
N ILE A 101 0.82 4.47 11.28
CA ILE A 101 1.12 4.30 9.86
C ILE A 101 -0.20 4.31 9.09
N LEU A 102 -0.27 5.15 8.05
CA LEU A 102 -1.47 5.34 7.23
C LEU A 102 -1.32 4.72 5.83
N ASP A 103 -0.09 4.62 5.33
CA ASP A 103 0.23 3.88 4.12
C ASP A 103 1.71 3.51 4.11
N MET A 104 2.04 2.42 3.43
CA MET A 104 3.41 2.02 3.17
C MET A 104 3.47 1.21 1.89
N LYS A 105 4.56 1.34 1.13
CA LYS A 105 4.76 0.59 -0.13
C LYS A 105 6.23 0.30 -0.35
N TRP A 106 6.53 -0.92 -0.77
CA TRP A 106 7.86 -1.23 -1.28
C TRP A 106 8.10 -0.52 -2.60
N SER A 107 9.30 0.03 -2.74
CA SER A 107 9.85 0.42 -4.04
C SER A 107 9.76 -0.78 -4.97
N HIS A 108 9.25 -0.54 -6.19
CA HIS A 108 9.01 -1.62 -7.15
C HIS A 108 10.29 -2.17 -7.78
N GLN A 109 11.38 -1.41 -7.66
CA GLN A 109 12.71 -1.80 -8.05
C GLN A 109 13.65 -1.62 -6.86
N ARG A 110 14.71 -2.43 -6.80
CA ARG A 110 15.76 -2.26 -5.81
C ARG A 110 16.46 -0.91 -6.03
N ILE A 111 16.75 -0.19 -4.95
CA ILE A 111 17.51 1.07 -4.99
C ILE A 111 18.89 0.72 -4.44
N HIS A 112 19.91 0.74 -5.32
CA HIS A 112 21.25 0.20 -5.00
C HIS A 112 21.22 -1.24 -4.52
N ASP A 113 20.55 -2.10 -5.28
CA ASP A 113 20.43 -3.54 -5.00
C ASP A 113 19.75 -3.89 -3.67
N VAL A 114 19.22 -2.89 -2.97
CA VAL A 114 18.50 -3.05 -1.70
C VAL A 114 17.01 -2.77 -1.90
N GLY A 115 16.15 -3.59 -1.28
CA GLY A 115 14.72 -3.31 -1.21
C GLY A 115 14.44 -2.18 -0.24
N VAL A 116 13.65 -1.19 -0.66
CA VAL A 116 13.33 0.00 0.15
C VAL A 116 11.83 0.10 0.37
N LEU A 117 11.40 0.20 1.62
CA LEU A 117 10.02 0.43 2.03
C LEU A 117 9.84 1.92 2.35
N ALA A 118 8.87 2.58 1.70
CA ALA A 118 8.42 3.90 2.12
C ALA A 118 7.23 3.78 3.07
N VAL A 119 7.21 4.62 4.10
CA VAL A 119 6.15 4.67 5.13
C VAL A 119 5.68 6.11 5.29
N ALA A 120 4.37 6.33 5.16
CA ALA A 120 3.68 7.59 5.46
C ALA A 120 2.99 7.48 6.82
N ASP A 121 3.25 8.44 7.69
CA ASP A 121 2.75 8.40 9.07
C ASP A 121 1.89 9.61 9.47
N ALA A 122 1.17 9.41 10.58
CA ALA A 122 0.26 10.36 11.18
C ALA A 122 0.97 11.53 11.91
N SER A 123 2.30 11.59 11.86
CA SER A 123 3.02 12.81 12.23
C SER A 123 3.25 13.71 11.01
N GLY A 124 2.83 13.30 9.81
CA GLY A 124 3.12 14.05 8.59
C GLY A 124 4.52 13.80 8.07
N SER A 125 5.14 12.68 8.46
CA SER A 125 6.47 12.31 7.96
C SER A 125 6.40 11.18 6.94
N VAL A 126 7.38 11.16 6.05
CA VAL A 126 7.66 10.02 5.17
C VAL A 126 9.04 9.47 5.50
N SER A 127 9.11 8.18 5.81
CA SER A 127 10.34 7.47 6.15
C SER A 127 10.67 6.43 5.09
N LEU A 128 11.96 6.28 4.76
CA LEU A 128 12.45 5.19 3.92
C LEU A 128 13.24 4.20 4.78
N PHE A 129 12.85 2.94 4.76
CA PHE A 129 13.55 1.83 5.42
C PHE A 129 14.18 0.92 4.38
N LYS A 130 15.45 0.57 4.58
CA LYS A 130 16.18 -0.41 3.76
C LYS A 130 16.01 -1.79 4.37
N PHE A 131 15.70 -2.80 3.56
CA PHE A 131 15.72 -4.19 3.99
C PHE A 131 17.12 -4.76 3.91
N ASN A 132 17.70 -5.03 5.06
CA ASN A 132 18.99 -5.67 5.21
C ASN A 132 18.80 -7.20 5.19
N GLU A 133 19.19 -7.82 4.08
CA GLU A 133 19.04 -9.26 3.86
C GLU A 133 20.05 -10.10 4.68
N GLU A 134 21.13 -9.51 5.20
CA GLU A 134 22.12 -10.23 6.01
C GLU A 134 21.57 -10.56 7.40
N ASN A 135 20.85 -9.61 8.01
CA ASN A 135 20.25 -9.78 9.33
C ASN A 135 18.72 -9.92 9.29
N ASN A 136 18.11 -9.79 8.11
CA ASN A 136 16.67 -9.81 7.86
C ASN A 136 15.90 -8.73 8.65
N ARG A 137 16.38 -7.49 8.62
CA ARG A 137 15.81 -6.36 9.36
C ARG A 137 15.63 -5.13 8.47
N LEU A 138 14.74 -4.25 8.88
CA LEU A 138 14.54 -2.90 8.36
C LEU A 138 15.42 -1.91 9.11
N ASP A 139 16.24 -1.19 8.34
CA ASP A 139 17.10 -0.10 8.81
C ASP A 139 16.58 1.24 8.28
N LEU A 140 16.36 2.23 9.16
CA LEU A 140 15.93 3.57 8.73
C LEU A 140 17.05 4.22 7.90
N ALA A 141 16.74 4.57 6.65
CA ALA A 141 17.68 5.21 5.75
C ALA A 141 17.56 6.74 5.78
N THR A 142 16.33 7.26 5.69
CA THR A 142 16.07 8.70 5.73
C THR A 142 14.61 8.98 6.10
N ASN A 143 14.33 10.21 6.50
CA ASN A 143 13.01 10.69 6.83
C ASN A 143 12.87 12.16 6.39
N ILE A 144 11.67 12.55 5.97
CA ILE A 144 11.32 13.94 5.73
C ILE A 144 9.97 14.26 6.39
N LYS A 145 9.89 15.41 7.07
CA LYS A 145 8.64 15.97 7.59
C LYS A 145 8.01 16.84 6.50
N LEU A 146 6.73 16.59 6.20
CA LEU A 146 5.94 17.44 5.33
C LEU A 146 5.18 18.49 6.15
N SER A 147 4.91 19.63 5.51
CA SER A 147 4.11 20.73 6.03
C SER A 147 2.81 20.83 5.23
N ASN A 148 1.78 21.43 5.82
CA ASN A 148 0.56 21.75 5.10
C ASN A 148 0.83 22.77 3.97
N TYR A 149 0.02 22.77 2.92
CA TYR A 149 0.22 23.59 1.72
C TYR A 149 0.14 25.09 1.98
N ASN A 150 -0.79 25.53 2.84
CA ASN A 150 -0.96 26.93 3.19
C ASN A 150 -0.03 27.40 4.33
N GLN A 151 0.83 26.52 4.84
CA GLN A 151 1.78 26.86 5.89
C GLN A 151 2.96 27.59 5.23
N HIS A 152 2.89 28.92 5.18
CA HIS A 152 4.04 29.76 4.87
C HIS A 152 5.01 29.79 6.07
N ASP A 153 6.31 30.01 5.81
CA ASP A 153 7.43 30.10 6.78
C ASP A 153 7.27 31.18 7.90
N ASN A 154 6.08 31.75 8.05
CA ASN A 154 5.77 32.63 9.18
C ASN A 154 5.43 31.74 10.38
N ASN A 155 6.12 31.99 11.50
CA ASN A 155 5.97 31.31 12.79
C ASN A 155 4.58 31.53 13.43
N ASP A 156 3.49 31.25 12.71
CA ASP A 156 2.15 31.27 13.27
C ASP A 156 1.91 29.97 14.06
N GLU A 157 1.64 30.15 15.35
CA GLU A 157 1.55 29.09 16.38
C GLU A 157 0.33 28.15 16.22
N ASP A 158 -0.48 28.30 15.17
CA ASP A 158 -1.62 27.39 14.88
C ASP A 158 -1.19 26.36 13.83
N GLU A 159 -0.20 25.54 14.21
CA GLU A 159 0.28 24.39 13.45
C GLU A 159 -0.83 23.33 13.37
N GLY A 160 -1.75 23.49 12.42
CA GLY A 160 -2.72 22.47 12.09
C GLY A 160 -2.02 21.13 11.85
N GLU A 161 -2.60 20.05 12.39
CA GLU A 161 -2.01 18.73 12.29
C GLU A 161 -1.83 18.31 10.83
N THR A 162 -0.60 17.89 10.47
CA THR A 162 -0.28 17.36 9.15
C THR A 162 -0.19 15.84 9.22
N LEU A 163 -0.96 15.15 8.38
CA LEU A 163 -0.94 13.70 8.21
C LEU A 163 -0.53 13.37 6.79
N CYS A 164 0.36 12.39 6.61
CA CYS A 164 0.61 11.78 5.31
C CYS A 164 -0.34 10.60 5.15
N LEU A 165 -1.31 10.70 4.25
CA LEU A 165 -2.41 9.74 4.11
C LEU A 165 -2.07 8.56 3.19
N SER A 166 -1.37 8.82 2.09
CA SER A 166 -0.97 7.79 1.14
C SER A 166 0.35 8.11 0.47
N LEU A 167 1.00 7.09 -0.09
CA LEU A 167 2.17 7.27 -0.95
C LEU A 167 2.20 6.30 -2.14
N ASP A 168 2.90 6.62 -3.22
CA ASP A 168 3.14 5.68 -4.33
C ASP A 168 4.45 5.97 -5.07
N TRP A 169 5.08 4.93 -5.63
CA TRP A 169 6.40 5.02 -6.26
C TRP A 169 6.31 5.20 -7.78
N SER A 170 7.17 6.05 -8.34
CA SER A 170 7.25 6.28 -9.80
C SER A 170 7.96 5.16 -10.57
N ASN A 171 8.61 4.22 -9.87
CA ASN A 171 9.54 3.26 -10.47
C ASN A 171 8.93 1.86 -10.73
N ARG A 172 7.60 1.77 -10.91
CA ARG A 172 6.98 0.51 -11.35
C ARG A 172 7.45 0.11 -12.75
N SER A 173 7.58 1.07 -13.67
CA SER A 173 8.09 0.82 -15.02
C SER A 173 9.62 0.86 -15.07
N LEU A 174 10.17 0.05 -15.97
CA LEU A 174 11.59 -0.22 -16.16
C LEU A 174 12.37 0.94 -16.80
N SER A 175 11.86 2.18 -16.82
CA SER A 175 12.59 3.30 -17.43
C SER A 175 13.78 3.71 -16.54
N PRO A 176 15.04 3.31 -16.85
CA PRO A 176 16.14 3.35 -15.87
C PRO A 176 16.74 4.74 -15.65
N SER A 177 16.34 5.74 -16.45
CA SER A 177 17.00 7.05 -16.50
C SER A 177 16.26 8.17 -15.77
N ALA A 178 15.04 7.93 -15.29
CA ALA A 178 14.26 8.94 -14.57
C ALA A 178 14.61 8.94 -13.07
N PRO A 179 14.63 10.11 -12.41
CA PRO A 179 14.73 10.14 -10.95
C PRO A 179 13.55 9.39 -10.33
N ILE A 180 13.83 8.63 -9.29
CA ILE A 180 12.79 7.93 -8.53
C ILE A 180 12.04 8.99 -7.71
N SER A 181 10.73 8.95 -7.77
CA SER A 181 9.86 9.89 -7.08
C SER A 181 8.77 9.17 -6.31
N ILE A 182 8.29 9.81 -5.26
CA ILE A 182 7.17 9.36 -4.45
C ILE A 182 6.13 10.47 -4.48
N ILE A 183 4.89 10.13 -4.81
CA ILE A 183 3.73 10.99 -4.58
C ILE A 183 3.25 10.75 -3.17
N VAL A 184 2.93 11.80 -2.44
CA VAL A 184 2.40 11.74 -1.08
C VAL A 184 1.17 12.63 -1.01
N THR A 185 0.09 12.15 -0.42
CA THR A 185 -1.12 12.95 -0.20
C THR A 185 -1.33 13.25 1.28
N GLN A 186 -1.96 14.37 1.59
CA GLN A 186 -2.06 14.91 2.94
C GLN A 186 -3.52 15.21 3.34
N ASN A 187 -3.78 15.28 4.65
CA ASN A 187 -5.13 15.56 5.20
C ASN A 187 -5.64 16.96 4.87
N ASP A 188 -4.75 17.92 4.61
CA ASP A 188 -5.14 19.25 4.16
C ASP A 188 -5.54 19.29 2.67
N GLY A 189 -5.67 18.14 2.01
CA GLY A 189 -6.01 18.02 0.59
C GLY A 189 -4.86 18.31 -0.37
N SER A 190 -3.65 18.52 0.14
CA SER A 190 -2.47 18.72 -0.70
C SER A 190 -1.86 17.40 -1.18
N ALA A 191 -1.11 17.49 -2.28
CA ALA A 191 -0.25 16.44 -2.77
C ALA A 191 1.17 16.99 -2.94
N SER A 192 2.16 16.16 -2.63
CA SER A 192 3.58 16.48 -2.69
C SER A 192 4.33 15.46 -3.54
N ILE A 193 5.34 15.90 -4.29
CA ILE A 193 6.31 15.02 -4.95
C ILE A 193 7.64 15.08 -4.22
N LEU A 194 8.05 13.92 -3.72
CA LEU A 194 9.38 13.69 -3.17
C LEU A 194 10.27 13.09 -4.25
N THR A 195 11.49 13.59 -4.40
CA THR A 195 12.52 12.94 -5.21
C THR A 195 13.46 12.17 -4.29
N VAL A 196 13.73 10.92 -4.64
CA VAL A 196 14.68 10.06 -3.93
C VAL A 196 16.00 10.11 -4.68
N ASP A 197 17.01 10.68 -4.04
CA ASP A 197 18.38 10.61 -4.53
C ASP A 197 18.86 9.18 -4.32
N ALA A 198 18.85 8.40 -5.39
CA ALA A 198 19.37 7.04 -5.34
C ALA A 198 20.78 7.07 -4.74
N GLN A 199 21.71 7.86 -5.28
CA GLN A 199 23.15 7.84 -4.93
C GLN A 199 23.44 8.23 -3.49
N ARG A 200 22.76 9.26 -2.97
CA ARG A 200 23.02 9.78 -1.61
C ARG A 200 22.07 9.22 -0.56
N GLY A 201 21.05 8.47 -0.96
CA GLY A 201 20.02 7.93 -0.08
C GLY A 201 19.13 8.99 0.57
N GLY A 202 19.18 10.23 0.08
CA GLY A 202 18.40 11.35 0.59
C GLY A 202 17.04 11.46 -0.09
N MET A 203 16.11 12.16 0.55
CA MET A 203 14.78 12.43 0.02
C MET A 203 14.48 13.92 0.15
N THR A 204 13.96 14.54 -0.91
CA THR A 204 13.67 15.97 -0.95
C THR A 204 12.29 16.26 -1.54
N LYS A 205 11.54 17.19 -0.92
CA LYS A 205 10.28 17.69 -1.48
C LYS A 205 10.58 18.61 -2.64
N THR A 206 10.06 18.28 -3.83
CA THR A 206 10.30 19.03 -5.07
C THR A 206 9.09 19.82 -5.55
N ARG A 207 7.88 19.34 -5.25
CA ARG A 207 6.62 19.98 -5.64
C ARG A 207 5.59 19.77 -4.54
N GLN A 208 4.69 20.73 -4.37
CA GLN A 208 3.51 20.62 -3.53
C GLN A 208 2.40 21.51 -4.10
N TRP A 209 1.16 21.02 -4.13
CA TRP A 209 0.00 21.78 -4.59
C TRP A 209 -1.26 21.34 -3.87
N LYS A 210 -2.29 22.19 -3.88
CA LYS A 210 -3.63 21.87 -3.39
C LYS A 210 -4.34 20.99 -4.43
N ALA A 211 -4.42 19.69 -4.17
CA ALA A 211 -5.01 18.72 -5.09
C ALA A 211 -6.54 18.64 -4.91
N HIS A 212 -7.01 18.69 -3.66
CA HIS A 212 -8.40 18.55 -3.27
C HIS A 212 -8.78 19.59 -2.22
N ASP A 213 -10.07 19.95 -2.15
CA ASP A 213 -10.57 20.91 -1.14
C ASP A 213 -10.67 20.26 0.25
N PHE A 214 -10.87 18.94 0.28
CA PHE A 214 -10.90 18.06 1.44
C PHE A 214 -9.70 17.10 1.42
N GLU A 215 -9.62 16.19 2.37
CA GLU A 215 -8.57 15.16 2.51
C GLU A 215 -8.28 14.49 1.17
N ALA A 216 -7.00 14.49 0.78
CA ALA A 216 -6.54 13.76 -0.39
C ALA A 216 -6.18 12.33 0.03
N TRP A 217 -7.16 11.43 -0.03
CA TRP A 217 -7.03 10.07 0.48
C TRP A 217 -5.97 9.23 -0.23
N ILE A 218 -5.79 9.42 -1.53
CA ILE A 218 -4.92 8.53 -2.32
C ILE A 218 -4.21 9.28 -3.45
N GLY A 219 -2.92 8.98 -3.63
CA GLY A 219 -2.11 9.37 -4.78
C GLY A 219 -1.53 8.14 -5.46
N ALA A 220 -1.47 8.14 -6.79
CA ALA A 220 -0.87 7.04 -7.55
C ALA A 220 -0.18 7.55 -8.81
N PHE A 221 0.92 6.92 -9.18
CA PHE A 221 1.54 7.13 -10.48
C PHE A 221 0.81 6.36 -11.59
N ASN A 222 0.82 6.92 -12.79
CA ASN A 222 0.68 6.12 -13.98
C ASN A 222 1.98 5.31 -14.16
N TYR A 223 1.87 3.99 -14.04
CA TYR A 223 3.05 3.11 -14.08
C TYR A 223 3.78 3.15 -15.41
N TRP A 224 3.10 3.43 -16.51
CA TRP A 224 3.66 3.40 -17.85
C TRP A 224 4.13 4.78 -18.34
N SER A 225 3.65 5.85 -17.69
CA SER A 225 4.09 7.22 -17.93
C SER A 225 4.18 7.99 -16.62
N PRO A 226 5.32 7.93 -15.90
CA PRO A 226 5.46 8.50 -14.55
C PRO A 226 5.38 10.03 -14.47
N ASN A 227 5.25 10.73 -15.60
CA ASN A 227 4.92 12.15 -15.62
C ASN A 227 3.44 12.40 -15.31
N LEU A 228 2.61 11.37 -15.44
CA LEU A 228 1.18 11.42 -15.13
C LEU A 228 0.93 10.78 -13.77
N ILE A 229 0.15 11.48 -12.95
CA ILE A 229 -0.27 11.02 -11.63
C ILE A 229 -1.78 11.21 -11.46
N TYR A 230 -2.35 10.48 -10.53
CA TYR A 230 -3.75 10.52 -10.17
C TYR A 230 -3.91 10.79 -8.69
N THR A 231 -4.94 11.54 -8.31
CA THR A 231 -5.31 11.74 -6.92
C THR A 231 -6.80 11.54 -6.72
N GLY A 232 -7.15 10.99 -5.56
CA GLY A 232 -8.50 10.80 -5.07
C GLY A 232 -8.66 11.48 -3.72
N GLY A 233 -9.82 12.06 -3.47
CA GLY A 233 -10.10 12.77 -2.22
C GLY A 233 -11.53 12.61 -1.74
N ASP A 234 -11.79 13.16 -0.56
CA ASP A 234 -13.11 13.14 0.09
C ASP A 234 -14.15 14.02 -0.63
N ASP A 235 -13.69 14.91 -1.50
CA ASP A 235 -14.50 15.71 -2.44
C ASP A 235 -15.20 14.87 -3.54
N CYS A 236 -15.12 13.53 -3.44
CA CYS A 236 -15.63 12.56 -4.40
C CYS A 236 -15.01 12.72 -5.81
N ARG A 237 -13.84 13.36 -5.92
CA ARG A 237 -13.18 13.61 -7.19
C ARG A 237 -12.03 12.65 -7.43
N LEU A 238 -11.93 12.22 -8.68
CA LEU A 238 -10.73 11.64 -9.26
C LEU A 238 -10.10 12.69 -10.19
N LYS A 239 -8.86 13.11 -9.89
CA LYS A 239 -8.14 14.11 -10.68
C LYS A 239 -6.87 13.49 -11.26
N GLY A 240 -6.49 13.93 -12.45
CA GLY A 240 -5.22 13.58 -13.09
C GLY A 240 -4.35 14.80 -13.29
N TRP A 241 -3.03 14.63 -13.18
CA TRP A 241 -2.08 15.73 -13.26
C TRP A 241 -0.88 15.35 -14.12
N ASP A 242 -0.31 16.34 -14.80
CA ASP A 242 0.95 16.21 -15.52
C ASP A 242 2.05 16.97 -14.77
N LEU A 243 3.05 16.25 -14.26
CA LEU A 243 4.16 16.81 -13.50
C LEU A 243 5.06 17.75 -14.31
N ARG A 244 4.92 17.75 -15.64
CA ARG A 244 5.61 18.68 -16.55
C ARG A 244 4.95 20.05 -16.59
N MET A 245 3.70 20.17 -16.15
CA MET A 245 2.97 21.44 -16.13
C MET A 245 3.22 22.21 -14.83
N GLU A 246 3.69 23.45 -14.93
CA GLU A 246 3.95 24.30 -13.76
C GLU A 246 2.69 24.81 -13.08
N SER A 247 1.58 24.93 -13.82
CA SER A 247 0.32 25.47 -13.30
C SER A 247 -0.40 24.54 -12.31
N PHE A 248 0.00 23.26 -12.24
CA PHE A 248 -0.70 22.21 -11.50
C PHE A 248 -2.22 22.23 -11.70
N SER A 249 -2.66 22.56 -12.92
CA SER A 249 -4.07 22.41 -13.30
C SER A 249 -4.36 20.94 -13.61
N PRO A 250 -5.50 20.39 -13.13
CA PRO A 250 -5.83 19.00 -13.39
C PRO A 250 -6.14 18.79 -14.88
N LEU A 251 -5.56 17.75 -15.47
CA LEU A 251 -5.86 17.29 -16.85
C LEU A 251 -7.33 16.88 -17.00
N PHE A 252 -7.89 16.31 -15.93
CA PHE A 252 -9.31 16.03 -15.80
C PHE A 252 -9.72 16.10 -14.34
N ASN A 253 -11.01 16.37 -14.10
CA ASN A 253 -11.64 16.39 -12.78
C ASN A 253 -12.95 15.59 -12.85
N GLY A 254 -12.84 14.28 -12.63
CA GLY A 254 -13.96 13.35 -12.72
C GLY A 254 -14.82 13.34 -11.46
N SER A 255 -16.14 13.29 -11.64
CA SER A 255 -17.15 13.24 -10.57
C SER A 255 -18.07 12.02 -10.68
N ARG A 256 -17.55 10.91 -11.23
CA ARG A 256 -18.32 9.66 -11.34
C ARG A 256 -18.46 8.94 -10.00
N HIS A 257 -17.52 9.18 -9.08
CA HIS A 257 -17.63 8.67 -7.72
C HIS A 257 -18.66 9.49 -6.94
N SER A 258 -19.48 8.80 -6.14
CA SER A 258 -20.49 9.40 -5.26
C SER A 258 -20.03 9.46 -3.79
N ALA A 259 -18.79 9.08 -3.53
CA ALA A 259 -18.15 9.05 -2.22
C ALA A 259 -16.63 9.27 -2.39
N GLY A 260 -15.91 9.47 -1.28
CA GLY A 260 -14.46 9.64 -1.28
C GLY A 260 -13.73 8.55 -2.05
N VAL A 261 -12.79 8.96 -2.90
CA VAL A 261 -11.96 8.03 -3.68
C VAL A 261 -10.76 7.66 -2.83
N CYS A 262 -10.72 6.43 -2.32
CA CYS A 262 -9.75 5.99 -1.32
C CYS A 262 -8.71 5.00 -1.86
N SER A 263 -8.91 4.45 -3.06
CA SER A 263 -7.93 3.59 -3.71
C SER A 263 -7.81 3.91 -5.20
N ILE A 264 -6.57 3.93 -5.68
CA ILE A 264 -6.22 4.09 -7.09
C ILE A 264 -5.02 3.17 -7.32
N GLN A 265 -5.09 2.33 -8.36
CA GLN A 265 -3.95 1.54 -8.78
C GLN A 265 -3.91 1.35 -10.30
N SER A 266 -2.81 1.78 -10.91
CA SER A 266 -2.50 1.50 -12.32
C SER A 266 -2.26 0.00 -12.52
N ASN A 267 -2.70 -0.56 -13.64
CA ASN A 267 -2.42 -1.97 -13.94
C ASN A 267 -0.95 -2.12 -14.39
N PRO A 268 -0.11 -2.91 -13.68
CA PRO A 268 1.29 -3.10 -14.06
C PRO A 268 1.48 -3.92 -15.35
N HIS A 269 0.43 -4.55 -15.86
CA HIS A 269 0.45 -5.42 -17.05
C HIS A 269 -0.28 -4.82 -18.25
N ARG A 270 -1.07 -3.76 -18.06
CA ARG A 270 -1.92 -3.16 -19.10
C ARG A 270 -1.86 -1.64 -19.05
N GLU A 271 -1.16 -1.05 -20.00
CA GLU A 271 -0.80 0.38 -20.05
C GLU A 271 -1.93 1.35 -19.72
N HIS A 272 -3.08 1.13 -20.33
CA HIS A 272 -4.18 2.09 -20.26
C HIS A 272 -5.25 1.70 -19.23
N GLN A 273 -4.99 0.74 -18.35
CA GLN A 273 -5.97 0.30 -17.37
C GLN A 273 -5.66 0.84 -15.97
N LEU A 274 -6.65 1.50 -15.38
CA LEU A 274 -6.61 2.03 -14.01
C LEU A 274 -7.79 1.45 -13.22
N ALA A 275 -7.57 1.03 -11.98
CA ALA A 275 -8.64 0.67 -11.06
C ALA A 275 -8.79 1.73 -9.97
N THR A 276 -10.03 2.07 -9.61
CA THR A 276 -10.32 2.93 -8.48
C THR A 276 -11.42 2.34 -7.60
N GLY A 277 -11.35 2.61 -6.30
CA GLY A 277 -12.34 2.21 -5.30
C GLY A 277 -12.80 3.40 -4.45
N ARG A 278 -13.92 3.21 -3.74
CA ARG A 278 -14.59 4.27 -2.96
C ARG A 278 -14.97 3.80 -1.56
N GLN A 279 -15.09 4.73 -0.62
CA GLN A 279 -15.28 4.43 0.82
C GLN A 279 -16.71 4.01 1.21
N ALA A 280 -17.70 4.08 0.32
CA ALA A 280 -19.12 3.96 0.68
C ALA A 280 -19.70 2.56 0.50
N TYR A 281 -20.53 2.13 1.47
CA TYR A 281 -21.17 0.82 1.64
C TYR A 281 -21.86 0.16 0.41
N ASP A 282 -22.33 0.94 -0.58
CA ASP A 282 -23.05 0.44 -1.77
C ASP A 282 -22.09 0.33 -2.98
N GLU A 283 -20.98 -0.39 -2.82
CA GLU A 283 -19.70 -0.11 -3.49
C GLU A 283 -19.59 -0.34 -4.98
N TYR A 284 -18.59 0.32 -5.58
CA TYR A 284 -18.10 -0.02 -6.91
C TYR A 284 -16.57 0.09 -6.99
N ILE A 285 -15.95 -0.96 -7.52
CA ILE A 285 -14.64 -0.86 -8.17
C ILE A 285 -14.90 -0.39 -9.60
N LEU A 286 -14.27 0.72 -9.98
CA LEU A 286 -14.36 1.26 -11.34
C LEU A 286 -13.07 0.97 -12.08
N LEU A 287 -13.17 0.37 -13.27
CA LEU A 287 -12.05 0.20 -14.19
C LEU A 287 -12.12 1.25 -15.29
N TRP A 288 -11.00 1.90 -15.57
CA TRP A 288 -10.90 3.03 -16.49
C TRP A 288 -9.94 2.78 -17.63
N ASP A 289 -10.20 3.44 -18.76
CA ASP A 289 -9.22 3.63 -19.83
C ASP A 289 -8.54 4.98 -19.61
N THR A 290 -7.22 5.01 -19.35
CA THR A 290 -6.51 6.27 -19.08
C THR A 290 -6.48 7.22 -20.27
N ARG A 291 -6.82 6.74 -21.48
CA ARG A 291 -6.99 7.56 -22.68
C ARG A 291 -8.35 8.25 -22.72
N ASN A 292 -9.32 7.80 -21.92
CA ASN A 292 -10.65 8.39 -21.80
C ASN A 292 -11.20 8.27 -20.37
N MET A 293 -10.91 9.27 -19.54
CA MET A 293 -11.32 9.33 -18.13
C MET A 293 -12.74 9.90 -17.93
N SER A 294 -13.57 9.98 -18.97
CA SER A 294 -14.95 10.52 -18.85
C SER A 294 -15.96 9.49 -18.31
N CYS A 295 -15.72 8.19 -18.52
CA CYS A 295 -16.58 7.10 -18.08
C CYS A 295 -15.74 5.84 -17.84
N PRO A 296 -16.04 5.04 -16.80
CA PRO A 296 -15.39 3.75 -16.61
C PRO A 296 -15.74 2.77 -17.74
N ILE A 297 -14.82 1.85 -18.01
CA ILE A 297 -14.98 0.70 -18.92
C ILE A 297 -15.85 -0.37 -18.26
N ALA A 298 -15.70 -0.56 -16.95
CA ALA A 298 -16.43 -1.55 -16.18
C ALA A 298 -16.63 -1.08 -14.74
N GLU A 299 -17.71 -1.55 -14.12
CA GLU A 299 -18.06 -1.27 -12.74
C GLU A 299 -18.37 -2.61 -12.06
N TYR A 300 -17.79 -2.87 -10.90
CA TYR A 300 -17.99 -4.11 -10.13
C TYR A 300 -18.50 -3.76 -8.74
N ILE A 301 -19.64 -4.32 -8.37
CA ILE A 301 -20.23 -4.09 -7.05
C ILE A 301 -19.51 -4.97 -6.03
N THR A 302 -19.22 -4.40 -4.86
CA THR A 302 -18.66 -5.12 -3.70
C THR A 302 -19.50 -4.88 -2.45
N ASP A 303 -19.27 -5.65 -1.39
CA ASP A 303 -20.13 -5.69 -0.20
C ASP A 303 -19.59 -4.85 0.98
N GLY A 304 -18.84 -3.77 0.74
CA GLY A 304 -17.97 -3.16 1.76
C GLY A 304 -17.48 -1.71 1.53
N GLY A 305 -16.18 -1.46 1.59
CA GLY A 305 -15.49 -0.22 1.24
C GLY A 305 -14.13 -0.60 0.64
N VAL A 306 -13.78 -0.12 -0.55
CA VAL A 306 -12.55 -0.52 -1.25
C VAL A 306 -11.46 0.52 -1.03
N TRP A 307 -10.77 0.44 0.11
CA TRP A 307 -9.71 1.39 0.45
C TRP A 307 -8.33 0.91 0.00
N ARG A 308 -8.18 -0.38 -0.30
CA ARG A 308 -6.96 -0.95 -0.88
C ARG A 308 -7.28 -1.78 -2.12
N LEU A 309 -6.47 -1.60 -3.16
CA LEU A 309 -6.50 -2.33 -4.42
C LEU A 309 -5.10 -2.87 -4.72
N LYS A 310 -5.00 -4.15 -5.10
CA LYS A 310 -3.73 -4.79 -5.48
C LYS A 310 -3.89 -5.74 -6.66
N TRP A 311 -3.45 -5.29 -7.83
CA TRP A 311 -3.24 -6.14 -9.01
C TRP A 311 -2.25 -7.26 -8.71
N HIS A 312 -2.52 -8.46 -9.23
CA HIS A 312 -1.62 -9.58 -9.05
C HIS A 312 -0.25 -9.30 -9.71
N PRO A 313 0.88 -9.61 -9.04
CA PRO A 313 2.21 -9.27 -9.52
C PRO A 313 2.54 -9.81 -10.91
N THR A 314 2.01 -10.97 -11.29
CA THR A 314 2.26 -11.64 -12.58
C THR A 314 1.02 -11.82 -13.46
N ARG A 315 -0.18 -11.46 -12.97
CA ARG A 315 -1.46 -11.73 -13.65
C ARG A 315 -2.29 -10.45 -13.79
N GLY A 316 -2.35 -9.92 -15.02
CA GLY A 316 -3.04 -8.66 -15.31
C GLY A 316 -4.57 -8.69 -15.26
N ASP A 317 -5.16 -9.86 -15.00
CA ASP A 317 -6.59 -10.12 -14.90
C ASP A 317 -7.10 -10.26 -13.46
N LEU A 318 -6.20 -10.37 -12.46
CA LEU A 318 -6.57 -10.56 -11.06
C LEU A 318 -6.29 -9.30 -10.24
N LEU A 319 -7.28 -8.91 -9.44
CA LEU A 319 -7.26 -7.73 -8.57
C LEU A 319 -7.81 -8.12 -7.20
N LEU A 320 -7.09 -7.78 -6.13
CA LEU A 320 -7.63 -7.82 -4.76
C LEU A 320 -8.22 -6.46 -4.41
N ALA A 321 -9.26 -6.51 -3.60
CA ALA A 321 -9.93 -5.37 -3.00
C ALA A 321 -10.18 -5.66 -1.51
N ALA A 322 -9.93 -4.67 -0.65
CA ALA A 322 -10.18 -4.76 0.79
C ALA A 322 -10.40 -3.37 1.40
N PHE A 323 -10.97 -3.34 2.61
CA PHE A 323 -11.09 -2.14 3.46
C PHE A 323 -9.76 -1.68 4.03
N TYR A 324 -8.87 -2.60 4.39
CA TYR A 324 -7.58 -2.29 4.99
C TYR A 324 -6.47 -2.97 4.16
N GLY A 325 -5.25 -3.00 4.69
CA GLY A 325 -4.10 -3.64 4.07
C GLY A 325 -4.40 -5.04 3.52
N ILE A 326 -4.05 -5.23 2.25
CA ILE A 326 -4.09 -6.51 1.56
C ILE A 326 -2.93 -6.54 0.57
N ASP A 327 -2.27 -7.69 0.41
CA ASP A 327 -1.22 -7.85 -0.58
C ASP A 327 -0.97 -9.31 -0.99
N TRP A 328 -0.32 -9.47 -2.15
CA TRP A 328 0.05 -10.77 -2.72
C TRP A 328 1.47 -11.18 -2.33
N CYS A 329 1.63 -12.43 -1.92
CA CYS A 329 2.92 -13.10 -1.84
C CYS A 329 2.99 -14.18 -2.91
N CYS A 330 3.73 -13.92 -3.98
CA CYS A 330 3.98 -14.91 -5.04
C CYS A 330 5.34 -15.56 -4.78
N TYR A 331 5.36 -16.89 -4.69
CA TYR A 331 6.59 -17.67 -4.56
C TYR A 331 6.50 -18.90 -5.44
N SER A 332 7.66 -19.50 -5.72
CA SER A 332 7.75 -20.61 -6.66
C SER A 332 8.39 -21.81 -5.97
N GLN A 333 7.69 -22.94 -5.96
CA GLN A 333 8.11 -24.17 -5.27
C GLN A 333 8.50 -25.23 -6.31
N SER A 334 9.57 -25.97 -6.03
CA SER A 334 9.94 -27.12 -6.87
C SER A 334 9.18 -28.35 -6.41
N VAL A 335 8.31 -28.89 -7.27
CA VAL A 335 7.52 -30.10 -6.98
C VAL A 335 8.09 -31.27 -7.76
N ASN A 336 8.50 -32.32 -7.06
CA ASN A 336 8.94 -33.56 -7.67
C ASN A 336 7.70 -34.40 -8.04
N ARG A 337 7.43 -34.55 -9.33
CA ARG A 337 6.40 -35.50 -9.79
C ARG A 337 6.96 -36.92 -9.81
N ASN A 338 6.07 -37.91 -9.66
CA ASN A 338 6.37 -39.34 -9.63
C ASN A 338 7.20 -39.88 -10.82
N ASN A 339 7.39 -39.09 -11.88
CA ASN A 339 8.23 -39.41 -13.04
C ASN A 339 9.67 -38.88 -12.94
N GLY A 340 10.12 -38.39 -11.77
CA GLY A 340 11.49 -37.89 -11.58
C GLY A 340 11.78 -36.55 -12.26
N ARG A 341 10.75 -35.84 -12.73
CA ARG A 341 10.84 -34.46 -13.22
C ARG A 341 10.43 -33.50 -12.11
N SER A 342 11.30 -32.57 -11.77
CA SER A 342 10.98 -31.40 -10.94
C SER A 342 10.32 -30.34 -11.82
N GLU A 343 9.08 -29.98 -11.53
CA GLU A 343 8.42 -28.83 -12.14
C GLU A 343 8.38 -27.68 -11.13
N ARG A 344 8.54 -26.45 -11.63
CA ARG A 344 8.41 -25.23 -10.83
C ARG A 344 6.93 -24.84 -10.84
N GLU A 345 6.30 -24.82 -9.67
CA GLU A 345 4.89 -24.44 -9.51
C GLU A 345 4.82 -23.09 -8.80
N ASP A 346 4.16 -22.12 -9.44
CA ASP A 346 3.95 -20.79 -8.88
C ASP A 346 2.72 -20.81 -7.96
N LYS A 347 2.94 -20.48 -6.69
CA LYS A 347 1.91 -20.40 -5.65
C LYS A 347 1.74 -18.94 -5.22
N SER A 348 0.51 -18.60 -4.83
CA SER A 348 0.19 -17.28 -4.29
C SER A 348 -0.46 -17.41 -2.91
N LEU A 349 0.13 -16.72 -1.94
CA LEU A 349 -0.49 -16.40 -0.66
C LEU A 349 -1.04 -14.97 -0.70
N ILE A 350 -2.01 -14.71 0.16
CA ILE A 350 -2.57 -13.38 0.38
C ILE A 350 -2.41 -13.09 1.86
N ALA A 351 -1.98 -11.89 2.21
CA ALA A 351 -2.11 -11.37 3.56
C ALA A 351 -3.15 -10.26 3.55
N SER A 352 -4.00 -10.23 4.58
CA SER A 352 -4.90 -9.12 4.83
C SER A 352 -4.87 -8.73 6.29
N CYS A 353 -5.08 -7.46 6.60
CA CYS A 353 -5.30 -7.02 7.97
C CYS A 353 -6.75 -6.62 8.19
N SER A 354 -7.13 -6.66 9.46
CA SER A 354 -8.36 -6.09 9.95
C SER A 354 -8.03 -5.12 11.09
N PHE A 355 -8.68 -3.97 11.04
CA PHE A 355 -8.42 -2.87 11.95
C PHE A 355 -9.06 -3.13 13.33
N TYR A 356 -10.31 -3.58 13.35
CA TYR A 356 -11.11 -3.65 14.58
C TYR A 356 -10.75 -4.81 15.51
N ASP A 357 -10.33 -5.94 14.95
CA ASP A 357 -9.89 -7.11 15.72
C ASP A 357 -8.38 -7.14 15.93
N HIS A 358 -7.64 -6.22 15.31
CA HIS A 358 -6.18 -6.11 15.37
C HIS A 358 -5.46 -7.33 14.78
N VAL A 359 -6.06 -8.00 13.80
CA VAL A 359 -5.54 -9.27 13.28
C VAL A 359 -4.95 -9.13 11.87
N VAL A 360 -3.84 -9.80 11.65
CA VAL A 360 -3.33 -10.15 10.31
C VAL A 360 -3.66 -11.60 9.98
N HIS A 361 -4.26 -11.83 8.81
CA HIS A 361 -4.62 -13.13 8.29
C HIS A 361 -3.76 -13.51 7.09
N LEU A 362 -3.42 -14.79 6.98
CA LEU A 362 -2.86 -15.39 5.76
C LEU A 362 -3.85 -16.34 5.09
N TRP A 363 -3.94 -16.24 3.78
CA TRP A 363 -4.84 -17.02 2.93
C TRP A 363 -4.07 -17.64 1.79
N ARG A 364 -4.58 -18.75 1.25
CA ARG A 364 -4.03 -19.37 0.04
C ARG A 364 -4.94 -19.16 -1.15
N ASN A 365 -4.33 -18.78 -2.27
CA ASN A 365 -5.03 -18.69 -3.55
C ASN A 365 -4.85 -20.00 -4.33
N ASN A 366 -5.88 -20.85 -4.36
CA ASN A 366 -5.89 -22.13 -5.07
C ASN A 366 -6.26 -22.00 -6.56
N GLY A 367 -6.01 -20.85 -7.20
CA GLY A 367 -6.11 -20.67 -8.66
C GLY A 367 -7.53 -20.64 -9.25
N SER A 368 -8.58 -20.88 -8.45
CA SER A 368 -9.99 -20.91 -8.89
C SER A 368 -10.84 -19.75 -8.34
N LEU A 369 -10.25 -18.79 -7.65
CA LEU A 369 -11.01 -17.73 -6.98
C LEU A 369 -11.48 -16.67 -7.98
N SER A 370 -12.73 -16.79 -8.44
CA SER A 370 -13.42 -15.77 -9.23
C SER A 370 -13.94 -14.59 -8.39
N SER A 371 -13.92 -14.68 -7.07
CA SER A 371 -14.29 -13.61 -6.15
C SER A 371 -13.95 -14.02 -4.72
N LEU A 372 -13.00 -13.33 -4.09
CA LEU A 372 -12.95 -13.22 -2.63
C LEU A 372 -13.79 -11.98 -2.30
N SER A 373 -15.08 -12.16 -1.96
CA SER A 373 -15.77 -11.12 -1.19
C SER A 373 -15.23 -11.22 0.22
N SER A 374 -14.58 -10.17 0.69
CA SER A 374 -14.30 -10.01 2.11
C SER A 374 -15.63 -9.75 2.81
N SER A 375 -16.40 -10.80 3.08
CA SER A 375 -17.36 -10.77 4.17
C SER A 375 -16.57 -10.87 5.48
N ILE A 376 -15.82 -9.82 5.79
CA ILE A 376 -15.10 -9.65 7.05
C ILE A 376 -15.49 -8.26 7.52
N VAL A 377 -16.56 -8.22 8.32
CA VAL A 377 -16.99 -7.08 9.13
C VAL A 377 -16.10 -6.98 10.34
#